data_AF-A0A415DLI2-F1
#
_entry.id   AF-A0A415DLI2-F1
#
_cell.length_a   1.000
_cell.length_b   1.000
_cell.length_c   1.000
_cell.angle_alpha   90.00
_cell.angle_beta   90.00
_cell.angle_gamma   90.00
#
_symmetry.space_group_name_H-M   'P 1'
#
loop_
_entity.id
_entity.type
_entity.pdbx_description
1 polymer ?
#
loop_
_entity_poly.entity_id
_entity_poly.type
_entity_poly.pdbx_seq_one_letter_code
_entity_poly.pdbx_strand_id
1 'polypeptide(L)'
;MKYPIHILAAMIVSAVFCTCSQSNKNKTEMKSYEKGTFGYDLEYLSVKDSLVILSSDDKLSQVIVSPKYQAKVFTSTAAGEAGKSLGYLNYNALDSKETNEHMNGYGGENRLWLGPEGGRYSIFFKPGSEQVYENWHTPKPIDTEPWEVVTSNRQSVVLKKDMEVANYLGNKMHLNVDRKISMLSPADIQATLGINPGNKIQSVAYATQNKITNLNDYAWTKETGTICIWMLDMFNTAPHSLTIVPFKTGDEKELGKIATTDYFGEIPAERLKIKDGVLFLKTDGKCRNKLGMNAMRTKAIAGNYDPDSKRLTITTFDTDKNGIYLNQEWNPDKNPLIGDALNAYNDGPLEDGSIMGPFLEVESASPAAFLNPGETLQHNHNVFHFVGEETDLTPITEALFGVSIEEIKRVF
;
A
#
# COMPACT_ATOMS: atom_id res chain seq x y z
N MET A 1 -84.12 -8.37 -38.63
CA MET A 1 -84.09 -6.99 -39.15
C MET A 1 -84.01 -6.06 -37.93
N LYS A 2 -82.99 -5.19 -37.89
CA LYS A 2 -82.86 -3.97 -37.04
C LYS A 2 -82.82 -4.11 -35.50
N TYR A 3 -81.63 -3.86 -34.94
CA TYR A 3 -81.40 -3.26 -33.59
C TYR A 3 -81.96 -1.82 -33.55
N PRO A 4 -82.32 -1.22 -32.38
CA PRO A 4 -81.35 -0.56 -31.46
C PRO A 4 -81.78 -0.42 -29.95
N ILE A 5 -80.89 -0.45 -28.94
CA ILE A 5 -80.15 0.64 -28.24
C ILE A 5 -80.75 1.14 -26.89
N HIS A 6 -79.90 1.02 -25.84
CA HIS A 6 -79.69 1.78 -24.57
C HIS A 6 -80.78 1.98 -23.49
N ILE A 7 -80.44 1.71 -22.21
CA ILE A 7 -80.02 2.71 -21.20
C ILE A 7 -79.55 2.02 -19.90
N LEU A 8 -78.58 2.68 -19.26
CA LEU A 8 -77.77 2.44 -18.08
C LEU A 8 -78.54 2.58 -16.74
N ALA A 9 -78.25 1.76 -15.71
CA ALA A 9 -78.26 2.19 -14.29
C ALA A 9 -77.67 1.15 -13.30
N ALA A 10 -76.53 1.54 -12.73
CA ALA A 10 -75.93 1.25 -11.41
C ALA A 10 -76.46 0.08 -10.53
N MET A 11 -75.57 -0.88 -10.23
CA MET A 11 -75.62 -1.71 -9.01
C MET A 11 -74.39 -1.44 -8.13
N ILE A 12 -74.65 -1.04 -6.88
CA ILE A 12 -73.67 -0.86 -5.82
C ILE A 12 -73.45 -2.24 -5.16
N VAL A 13 -72.21 -2.74 -5.17
CA VAL A 13 -71.81 -3.95 -4.42
C VAL A 13 -70.77 -3.52 -3.38
N SER A 14 -71.15 -3.67 -2.12
CA SER A 14 -70.34 -3.39 -0.94
C SER A 14 -69.28 -4.48 -0.76
N ALA A 15 -68.00 -4.12 -0.88
CA ALA A 15 -66.87 -5.00 -0.60
C ALA A 15 -66.54 -5.00 0.90
N VAL A 16 -66.53 -6.18 1.51
CA VAL A 16 -66.06 -6.44 2.87
C VAL A 16 -64.53 -6.54 2.83
N PHE A 17 -63.84 -5.60 3.49
CA PHE A 17 -62.39 -5.63 3.64
C PHE A 17 -61.98 -6.61 4.75
N CYS A 18 -61.33 -7.72 4.36
CA CYS A 18 -60.50 -8.52 5.26
C CYS A 18 -59.12 -7.85 5.41
N THR A 19 -58.84 -7.32 6.58
CA THR A 19 -57.54 -6.79 6.99
C THR A 19 -56.59 -7.93 7.32
N CYS A 20 -55.67 -8.23 6.40
CA CYS A 20 -54.46 -8.99 6.71
C CYS A 20 -53.41 -8.03 7.28
N SER A 21 -53.05 -8.23 8.55
CA SER A 21 -51.90 -7.61 9.22
C SER A 21 -50.60 -8.06 8.55
N GLN A 22 -50.08 -7.26 7.63
CA GLN A 22 -48.77 -7.43 7.02
C GLN A 22 -47.71 -6.93 8.00
N SER A 23 -46.94 -7.84 8.60
CA SER A 23 -45.81 -7.45 9.45
C SER A 23 -44.81 -6.68 8.60
N ASN A 24 -44.63 -5.38 8.88
CA ASN A 24 -43.55 -4.57 8.34
C ASN A 24 -42.21 -5.13 8.83
N LYS A 25 -41.63 -6.06 8.07
CA LYS A 25 -40.18 -6.22 8.05
C LYS A 25 -39.65 -4.95 7.39
N ASN A 26 -39.11 -4.04 8.19
CA ASN A 26 -38.22 -2.98 7.72
C ASN A 26 -37.12 -3.65 6.89
N LYS A 27 -37.27 -3.67 5.57
CA LYS A 27 -36.15 -3.80 4.66
C LYS A 27 -35.37 -2.51 4.84
N THR A 28 -34.32 -2.55 5.66
CA THR A 28 -33.25 -1.57 5.57
C THR A 28 -32.81 -1.60 4.10
N GLU A 29 -33.10 -0.54 3.34
CA GLU A 29 -32.45 -0.34 2.04
C GLU A 29 -30.96 -0.39 2.33
N MET A 30 -30.28 -1.44 1.86
CA MET A 30 -28.83 -1.47 1.90
C MET A 30 -28.37 -0.28 1.06
N LYS A 31 -27.61 0.64 1.67
CA LYS A 31 -26.99 1.72 0.91
C LYS A 31 -26.11 1.05 -0.15
N SER A 32 -26.45 1.24 -1.41
CA SER A 32 -25.60 0.77 -2.51
C SER A 32 -24.43 1.75 -2.64
N TYR A 33 -23.23 1.29 -2.34
CA TYR A 33 -22.00 2.04 -2.54
C TYR A 33 -21.46 1.85 -3.97
N GLU A 34 -20.83 2.89 -4.53
CA GLU A 34 -20.18 2.80 -5.85
C GLU A 34 -18.83 2.10 -5.73
N LYS A 35 -18.44 1.30 -6.73
CA LYS A 35 -17.12 0.66 -6.77
C LYS A 35 -16.00 1.70 -6.67
N GLY A 36 -15.02 1.45 -5.80
CA GLY A 36 -13.94 2.39 -5.48
C GLY A 36 -14.23 3.33 -4.31
N THR A 37 -15.42 3.22 -3.69
CA THR A 37 -15.69 3.82 -2.37
C THR A 37 -15.34 2.85 -1.25
N PHE A 38 -15.05 3.39 -0.07
CA PHE A 38 -14.68 2.61 1.11
C PHE A 38 -15.80 1.65 1.53
N GLY A 39 -17.05 2.09 1.49
CA GLY A 39 -18.22 1.27 1.84
C GLY A 39 -18.39 0.09 0.89
N TYR A 40 -18.17 0.30 -0.42
CA TYR A 40 -18.19 -0.79 -1.39
C TYR A 40 -17.09 -1.80 -1.09
N ASP A 41 -15.85 -1.34 -0.86
CA ASP A 41 -14.72 -2.22 -0.59
C ASP A 41 -14.88 -2.97 0.74
N LEU A 42 -15.45 -2.32 1.75
CA LEU A 42 -15.79 -2.96 3.02
C LEU A 42 -16.79 -4.10 2.80
N GLU A 43 -17.89 -3.86 2.09
CA GLU A 43 -18.88 -4.90 1.79
C GLU A 43 -18.28 -6.03 0.95
N TYR A 44 -17.52 -5.67 -0.08
CA TYR A 44 -16.88 -6.62 -1.01
C TYR A 44 -15.82 -7.49 -0.34
N LEU A 45 -15.01 -6.94 0.56
CA LEU A 45 -13.96 -7.68 1.27
C LEU A 45 -14.54 -8.48 2.46
N SER A 46 -15.63 -8.04 3.08
CA SER A 46 -16.23 -8.71 4.25
C SER A 46 -16.77 -10.11 3.92
N VAL A 47 -17.09 -10.39 2.65
CA VAL A 47 -17.48 -11.75 2.24
C VAL A 47 -16.27 -12.66 2.00
N LYS A 48 -15.05 -12.11 1.96
CA LYS A 48 -13.79 -12.81 1.65
C LYS A 48 -12.90 -13.02 2.88
N ASP A 49 -13.01 -12.17 3.90
CA ASP A 49 -12.24 -12.24 5.14
C ASP A 49 -13.01 -11.70 6.36
N SER A 50 -12.59 -12.09 7.55
CA SER A 50 -12.94 -11.46 8.82
C SER A 50 -12.08 -10.22 9.05
N LEU A 51 -12.53 -9.09 8.50
CA LEU A 51 -11.80 -7.83 8.51
C LEU A 51 -11.72 -7.21 9.91
N VAL A 52 -10.65 -6.45 10.15
CA VAL A 52 -10.52 -5.55 11.30
C VAL A 52 -10.61 -4.11 10.81
N ILE A 53 -11.55 -3.35 11.35
CA ILE A 53 -11.78 -1.96 10.96
C ILE A 53 -11.28 -1.03 12.06
N LEU A 54 -10.29 -0.21 11.72
CA LEU A 54 -9.85 0.88 12.58
C LEU A 54 -10.59 2.16 12.18
N SER A 55 -10.94 3.01 13.15
CA SER A 55 -11.68 4.25 12.86
C SER A 55 -11.49 5.35 13.90
N SER A 56 -11.59 6.59 13.44
CA SER A 56 -11.80 7.77 14.29
C SER A 56 -13.16 7.73 15.00
N ASP A 57 -13.36 8.64 15.96
CA ASP A 57 -14.60 8.74 16.72
C ASP A 57 -15.82 9.10 15.87
N ASP A 58 -15.62 9.98 14.90
CA ASP A 58 -16.64 10.42 13.94
C ASP A 58 -16.83 9.45 12.76
N LYS A 59 -16.01 8.39 12.67
CA LYS A 59 -15.97 7.42 11.57
C LYS A 59 -15.68 8.02 10.19
N LEU A 60 -15.12 9.22 10.12
CA LEU A 60 -14.67 9.79 8.85
C LEU A 60 -13.35 9.16 8.40
N SER A 61 -12.40 9.03 9.33
CA SER A 61 -11.13 8.35 9.07
C SER A 61 -11.27 6.87 9.39
N GLN A 62 -11.11 6.00 8.41
CA GLN A 62 -11.22 4.55 8.61
C GLN A 62 -10.15 3.78 7.83
N VAL A 63 -9.78 2.60 8.32
CA VAL A 63 -8.78 1.70 7.72
C VAL A 63 -9.29 0.27 7.75
N ILE A 64 -9.21 -0.44 6.61
CA ILE A 64 -9.54 -1.86 6.48
C ILE A 64 -8.26 -2.68 6.59
N VAL A 65 -8.18 -3.51 7.63
CA VAL A 65 -7.09 -4.48 7.81
C VAL A 65 -7.62 -5.90 7.59
N SER A 66 -6.82 -6.71 6.90
CA SER A 66 -7.17 -8.08 6.54
C SER A 66 -6.15 -9.08 7.10
N PRO A 67 -6.51 -9.87 8.13
CA PRO A 67 -5.67 -10.95 8.63
C PRO A 67 -5.41 -12.04 7.60
N LYS A 68 -6.40 -12.38 6.76
CA LYS A 68 -6.26 -13.46 5.76
C LYS A 68 -5.30 -13.10 4.64
N TYR A 69 -5.35 -11.84 4.20
CA TYR A 69 -4.51 -11.38 3.09
C TYR A 69 -3.29 -10.65 3.66
N GLN A 70 -2.33 -11.41 4.22
CA GLN A 70 -1.01 -10.91 4.63
C GLN A 70 -1.01 -9.83 5.71
N ALA A 71 -2.01 -9.80 6.60
CA ALA A 71 -2.13 -8.73 7.61
C ALA A 71 -2.04 -7.30 7.01
N LYS A 72 -2.47 -7.14 5.74
CA LYS A 72 -2.28 -5.87 5.02
C LYS A 72 -3.35 -4.86 5.40
N VAL A 73 -3.00 -3.59 5.23
CA VAL A 73 -4.02 -2.55 5.06
C VAL A 73 -4.48 -2.64 3.60
N PHE A 74 -5.76 -2.97 3.38
CA PHE A 74 -6.30 -2.99 2.02
C PHE A 74 -6.50 -1.57 1.51
N THR A 75 -7.17 -0.74 2.30
CA THR A 75 -7.50 0.64 1.96
C THR A 75 -7.88 1.42 3.21
N SER A 76 -7.75 2.74 3.11
CA SER A 76 -8.22 3.73 4.06
C SER A 76 -9.16 4.74 3.40
N THR A 77 -9.84 5.54 4.22
CA THR A 77 -10.63 6.68 3.76
C THR A 77 -10.60 7.82 4.76
N ALA A 78 -10.77 9.05 4.27
CA ALA A 78 -10.85 10.27 5.06
C ALA A 78 -12.27 10.86 5.14
N ALA A 79 -13.26 10.21 4.52
CA ALA A 79 -14.64 10.73 4.39
C ALA A 79 -15.73 9.68 4.68
N GLY A 80 -15.41 8.67 5.49
CA GLY A 80 -16.30 7.58 5.87
C GLY A 80 -16.68 6.65 4.71
N GLU A 81 -17.71 5.82 4.89
CA GLU A 81 -18.10 4.78 3.93
C GLU A 81 -18.44 5.31 2.51
N ALA A 82 -18.96 6.53 2.39
CA ALA A 82 -19.23 7.15 1.09
C ALA A 82 -17.97 7.78 0.45
N GLY A 83 -16.87 7.89 1.21
CA GLY A 83 -15.59 8.39 0.74
C GLY A 83 -14.90 7.42 -0.21
N LYS A 84 -13.92 7.92 -0.95
CA LYS A 84 -13.07 7.09 -1.82
C LYS A 84 -12.21 6.15 -0.98
N SER A 85 -11.95 4.98 -1.53
CA SER A 85 -10.82 4.13 -1.13
C SER A 85 -9.51 4.75 -1.63
N LEU A 86 -8.51 4.79 -0.76
CA LEU A 86 -7.24 5.45 -1.05
C LEU A 86 -6.14 4.47 -1.45
N GLY A 87 -6.28 3.20 -1.07
CA GLY A 87 -5.45 2.08 -1.52
C GLY A 87 -5.88 1.49 -2.84
N TYR A 88 -4.94 0.86 -3.54
CA TYR A 88 -5.22 0.06 -4.74
C TYR A 88 -5.69 -1.35 -4.36
N LEU A 89 -6.85 -1.75 -4.89
CA LEU A 89 -7.38 -3.12 -4.78
C LEU A 89 -7.38 -3.77 -6.16
N ASN A 90 -6.87 -5.00 -6.24
CA ASN A 90 -6.97 -5.80 -7.46
C ASN A 90 -8.19 -6.73 -7.38
N TYR A 91 -9.36 -6.23 -7.78
CA TYR A 91 -10.60 -7.02 -7.79
C TYR A 91 -10.48 -8.30 -8.63
N ASN A 92 -9.75 -8.26 -9.75
CA ASN A 92 -9.57 -9.43 -10.60
C ASN A 92 -8.80 -10.53 -9.87
N ALA A 93 -7.72 -10.18 -9.17
CA ALA A 93 -6.98 -11.13 -8.34
C ALA A 93 -7.83 -11.63 -7.15
N LEU A 94 -8.63 -10.75 -6.53
CA LEU A 94 -9.50 -11.10 -5.39
C LEU A 94 -10.68 -12.00 -5.77
N ASP A 95 -11.17 -11.92 -7.01
CA ASP A 95 -12.23 -12.78 -7.54
C ASP A 95 -11.70 -14.05 -8.21
N SER A 96 -10.39 -14.14 -8.43
CA SER A 96 -9.74 -15.36 -8.94
C SER A 96 -10.00 -16.54 -8.01
N LYS A 97 -10.38 -17.67 -8.60
CA LYS A 97 -10.50 -18.95 -7.89
C LYS A 97 -9.20 -19.73 -7.90
N GLU A 98 -8.24 -19.29 -8.70
CA GLU A 98 -6.94 -19.93 -8.86
C GLU A 98 -5.89 -19.13 -8.11
N THR A 99 -5.08 -19.85 -7.34
CA THR A 99 -3.87 -19.30 -6.74
C THR A 99 -2.77 -19.30 -7.80
N ASN A 100 -2.22 -18.14 -8.09
CA ASN A 100 -1.08 -17.99 -8.99
C ASN A 100 0.18 -18.51 -8.28
N GLU A 101 1.02 -19.29 -8.98
CA GLU A 101 2.23 -19.88 -8.40
C GLU A 101 3.36 -18.88 -8.18
N HIS A 102 3.37 -17.76 -8.92
CA HIS A 102 4.39 -16.73 -8.83
C HIS A 102 4.04 -15.71 -7.73
N MET A 103 2.86 -15.09 -7.81
CA MET A 103 2.38 -14.14 -6.81
C MET A 103 0.87 -13.91 -6.94
N ASN A 104 0.20 -13.72 -5.81
CA ASN A 104 -1.20 -13.37 -5.75
C ASN A 104 -1.36 -11.87 -5.43
N GLY A 105 -1.25 -11.04 -6.46
CA GLY A 105 -1.25 -9.57 -6.37
C GLY A 105 -2.60 -8.94 -6.05
N TYR A 106 -3.14 -9.17 -4.84
CA TYR A 106 -4.45 -8.68 -4.39
C TYR A 106 -4.56 -7.15 -4.22
N GLY A 107 -3.45 -6.42 -4.36
CA GLY A 107 -3.35 -5.02 -3.97
C GLY A 107 -3.06 -4.85 -2.46
N GLY A 108 -3.32 -3.64 -1.98
CA GLY A 108 -3.19 -3.23 -0.58
C GLY A 108 -2.41 -1.95 -0.39
N GLU A 109 -3.04 -0.97 0.25
CA GLU A 109 -2.44 0.32 0.58
C GLU A 109 -1.14 0.23 1.38
N ASN A 110 -0.98 -0.76 2.25
CA ASN A 110 0.29 -1.02 2.95
C ASN A 110 0.45 -2.51 3.25
N ARG A 111 1.52 -3.11 2.72
CA ARG A 111 1.80 -4.55 2.78
C ARG A 111 3.24 -4.82 3.23
N LEU A 112 3.39 -5.78 4.14
CA LEU A 112 4.69 -6.22 4.66
C LEU A 112 5.24 -7.35 3.81
N TRP A 113 6.36 -7.11 3.16
CA TRP A 113 7.17 -8.11 2.48
C TRP A 113 8.48 -8.36 3.23
N LEU A 114 9.17 -9.41 2.80
CA LEU A 114 10.54 -9.69 3.19
C LEU A 114 11.42 -9.61 1.95
N GLY A 115 12.58 -8.99 2.10
CA GLY A 115 13.62 -8.95 1.09
C GLY A 115 14.83 -9.80 1.47
N PRO A 116 15.77 -10.02 0.53
CA PRO A 116 15.76 -9.45 -0.80
C PRO A 116 14.94 -10.29 -1.79
N GLU A 117 14.41 -9.63 -2.82
CA GLU A 117 13.69 -10.30 -3.91
C GLU A 117 14.63 -11.11 -4.80
N GLY A 118 15.71 -10.50 -5.27
CA GLY A 118 16.77 -11.15 -6.03
C GLY A 118 18.11 -11.23 -5.29
N GLY A 119 19.17 -11.57 -6.02
CA GLY A 119 20.52 -11.62 -5.52
C GLY A 119 20.84 -12.87 -4.69
N ARG A 120 22.05 -12.89 -4.09
CA ARG A 120 22.59 -14.07 -3.40
C ARG A 120 21.84 -14.47 -2.13
N TYR A 121 21.07 -13.56 -1.55
CA TYR A 121 20.29 -13.83 -0.33
C TYR A 121 18.79 -13.91 -0.60
N SER A 122 18.38 -13.93 -1.88
CA SER A 122 16.97 -13.97 -2.26
C SER A 122 16.20 -15.05 -1.52
N ILE A 123 14.96 -14.77 -1.13
CA ILE A 123 14.02 -15.77 -0.61
C ILE A 123 12.95 -16.19 -1.64
N PHE A 124 13.09 -15.77 -2.90
CA PHE A 124 12.11 -15.95 -3.98
C PHE A 124 12.58 -16.95 -5.04
N PHE A 125 13.85 -17.35 -4.98
CA PHE A 125 14.46 -18.28 -5.93
C PHE A 125 15.03 -19.51 -5.21
N LYS A 126 14.91 -20.67 -5.85
CA LYS A 126 15.54 -21.90 -5.34
C LYS A 126 17.05 -21.84 -5.53
N PRO A 127 17.86 -22.47 -4.66
CA PRO A 127 19.32 -22.48 -4.83
C PRO A 127 19.75 -22.95 -6.22
N GLY A 128 20.58 -22.13 -6.88
CA GLY A 128 21.14 -22.42 -8.20
C GLY A 128 20.19 -22.21 -9.40
N SER A 129 18.93 -21.80 -9.18
CA SER A 129 18.04 -21.45 -10.29
C SER A 129 18.41 -20.10 -10.90
N GLU A 130 18.30 -19.98 -12.22
CA GLU A 130 18.43 -18.69 -12.88
C GLU A 130 17.37 -17.71 -12.34
N GLN A 131 17.77 -16.46 -12.06
CA GLN A 131 16.88 -15.43 -11.51
C GLN A 131 16.08 -14.76 -12.63
N VAL A 132 15.14 -15.52 -13.16
CA VAL A 132 14.18 -15.15 -14.22
C VAL A 132 12.75 -15.42 -13.76
N TYR A 133 11.76 -14.84 -14.43
CA TYR A 133 10.36 -14.83 -13.99
C TYR A 133 9.81 -16.25 -13.75
N GLU A 134 10.16 -17.20 -14.62
CA GLU A 134 9.74 -18.60 -14.56
C GLU A 134 10.14 -19.30 -13.25
N ASN A 135 11.23 -18.87 -12.61
CA ASN A 135 11.73 -19.44 -11.36
C ASN A 135 11.39 -18.60 -10.12
N TRP A 136 10.75 -17.44 -10.31
CA TRP A 136 10.43 -16.51 -9.25
C TRP A 136 9.13 -16.90 -8.56
N HIS A 137 9.16 -17.07 -7.23
CA HIS A 137 7.98 -17.40 -6.45
C HIS A 137 7.95 -16.62 -5.13
N THR A 138 6.81 -15.98 -4.84
CA THR A 138 6.61 -15.29 -3.57
C THR A 138 6.45 -16.30 -2.43
N PRO A 139 7.17 -16.16 -1.30
CA PRO A 139 6.97 -17.03 -0.14
C PRO A 139 5.53 -16.96 0.37
N LYS A 140 4.90 -18.13 0.50
CA LYS A 140 3.49 -18.25 0.92
C LYS A 140 3.11 -17.46 2.19
N PRO A 141 3.96 -17.39 3.25
CA PRO A 141 3.64 -16.62 4.45
C PRO A 141 3.46 -15.10 4.22
N ILE A 142 4.01 -14.56 3.12
CA ILE A 142 3.86 -13.17 2.69
C ILE A 142 3.04 -13.03 1.39
N ASP A 143 2.20 -14.01 1.06
CA ASP A 143 1.38 -14.00 -0.15
C ASP A 143 -0.05 -14.49 0.13
N THR A 144 -0.19 -15.78 0.48
CA THR A 144 -1.48 -16.49 0.50
C THR A 144 -1.90 -16.98 1.88
N GLU A 145 -0.98 -17.04 2.84
CA GLU A 145 -1.30 -17.56 4.15
C GLU A 145 -1.90 -16.50 5.10
N PRO A 146 -2.89 -16.89 5.93
CA PRO A 146 -3.47 -15.99 6.92
C PRO A 146 -2.53 -15.76 8.10
N TRP A 147 -2.76 -14.64 8.78
CA TRP A 147 -2.10 -14.20 10.00
C TRP A 147 -3.05 -14.27 11.19
N GLU A 148 -2.48 -14.43 12.38
CA GLU A 148 -3.25 -14.45 13.63
C GLU A 148 -3.49 -13.02 14.12
N VAL A 149 -4.73 -12.70 14.53
CA VAL A 149 -5.01 -11.47 15.28
C VAL A 149 -4.76 -11.73 16.77
N VAL A 150 -3.77 -11.06 17.34
CA VAL A 150 -3.42 -11.18 18.76
C VAL A 150 -4.30 -10.30 19.63
N THR A 151 -4.48 -9.04 19.22
CA THR A 151 -5.37 -8.09 19.89
C THR A 151 -5.86 -7.06 18.89
N SER A 152 -7.10 -6.60 19.06
CA SER A 152 -7.67 -5.52 18.27
C SER A 152 -8.60 -4.65 19.09
N ASN A 153 -8.63 -3.38 18.72
CA ASN A 153 -9.65 -2.42 19.13
C ASN A 153 -9.87 -1.44 17.98
N ARG A 154 -10.72 -0.43 18.20
CA ARG A 154 -11.07 0.55 17.16
C ARG A 154 -9.89 1.40 16.66
N GLN A 155 -8.82 1.54 17.43
CA GLN A 155 -7.67 2.39 17.07
C GLN A 155 -6.46 1.58 16.60
N SER A 156 -6.37 0.29 16.92
CA SER A 156 -5.21 -0.53 16.56
C SER A 156 -5.49 -2.02 16.52
N VAL A 157 -4.65 -2.73 15.77
CA VAL A 157 -4.61 -4.18 15.71
C VAL A 157 -3.16 -4.67 15.74
N VAL A 158 -2.92 -5.78 16.44
CA VAL A 158 -1.66 -6.51 16.44
C VAL A 158 -1.90 -7.86 15.81
N LEU A 159 -1.12 -8.18 14.79
CA LEU A 159 -1.13 -9.45 14.09
C LEU A 159 0.22 -10.13 14.21
N LYS A 160 0.21 -11.46 14.20
CA LYS A 160 1.41 -12.29 14.34
C LYS A 160 1.44 -13.41 13.30
N LYS A 161 2.64 -13.76 12.87
CA LYS A 161 2.87 -14.92 11.99
C LYS A 161 4.24 -15.53 12.22
N ASP A 162 4.28 -16.84 12.45
CA ASP A 162 5.51 -17.61 12.36
C ASP A 162 5.73 -18.03 10.91
N MET A 163 6.96 -17.95 10.44
CA MET A 163 7.35 -18.19 9.05
C MET A 163 8.60 -19.07 8.98
N GLU A 164 8.67 -19.87 7.91
CA GLU A 164 9.90 -20.50 7.43
C GLU A 164 10.08 -20.08 5.98
N VAL A 165 11.20 -19.44 5.66
CA VAL A 165 11.58 -19.10 4.29
C VAL A 165 12.97 -19.63 3.99
N ALA A 166 13.19 -20.18 2.80
CA ALA A 166 14.51 -20.62 2.37
C ALA A 166 15.15 -19.53 1.51
N ASN A 167 16.42 -19.21 1.78
CA ASN A 167 17.15 -18.29 0.91
C ASN A 167 17.89 -19.03 -0.22
N TYR A 168 18.42 -18.26 -1.16
CA TYR A 168 19.10 -18.75 -2.36
C TYR A 168 20.41 -19.50 -2.05
N LEU A 169 20.96 -19.36 -0.85
CA LEU A 169 22.09 -20.16 -0.36
C LEU A 169 21.65 -21.53 0.19
N GLY A 170 20.34 -21.78 0.30
CA GLY A 170 19.76 -23.02 0.81
C GLY A 170 19.51 -23.03 2.32
N ASN A 171 19.74 -21.92 3.02
CA ASN A 171 19.51 -21.83 4.46
C ASN A 171 18.03 -21.55 4.76
N LYS A 172 17.48 -22.24 5.78
CA LYS A 172 16.11 -22.07 6.24
C LYS A 172 16.04 -21.05 7.37
N MET A 173 15.41 -19.93 7.12
CA MET A 173 15.22 -18.85 8.07
C MET A 173 13.88 -19.05 8.77
N HIS A 174 13.94 -19.34 10.07
CA HIS A 174 12.78 -19.46 10.94
C HIS A 174 12.62 -18.13 11.67
N LEU A 175 11.45 -17.53 11.56
CA LEU A 175 11.19 -16.23 12.15
C LEU A 175 9.78 -16.09 12.65
N ASN A 176 9.62 -15.20 13.63
CA ASN A 176 8.33 -14.64 13.95
C ASN A 176 8.23 -13.22 13.40
N VAL A 177 7.05 -12.85 12.92
CA VAL A 177 6.71 -11.49 12.51
C VAL A 177 5.58 -10.97 13.39
N ASP A 178 5.81 -9.83 14.05
CA ASP A 178 4.78 -9.05 14.75
C ASP A 178 4.51 -7.77 13.95
N ARG A 179 3.24 -7.52 13.65
CA ARG A 179 2.79 -6.35 12.90
C ARG A 179 1.71 -5.63 13.67
N LYS A 180 1.96 -4.38 14.05
CA LYS A 180 0.97 -3.50 14.68
C LYS A 180 0.56 -2.42 13.69
N ILE A 181 -0.74 -2.27 13.46
CA ILE A 181 -1.33 -1.20 12.66
C ILE A 181 -2.13 -0.31 13.61
N SER A 182 -1.94 1.01 13.55
CA SER A 182 -2.58 1.96 14.46
C SER A 182 -2.99 3.25 13.75
N MET A 183 -4.19 3.74 14.01
CA MET A 183 -4.62 5.09 13.59
C MET A 183 -3.69 6.13 14.22
N LEU A 184 -3.42 7.21 13.47
CA LEU A 184 -2.69 8.37 13.97
C LEU A 184 -3.67 9.52 14.21
N SER A 185 -3.62 10.07 15.41
CA SER A 185 -4.42 11.23 15.80
C SER A 185 -3.85 12.52 15.19
N PRO A 186 -4.60 13.65 15.21
CA PRO A 186 -4.06 14.95 14.81
C PRO A 186 -2.77 15.34 15.56
N ALA A 187 -2.66 14.96 16.84
CA ALA A 187 -1.45 15.20 17.64
C ALA A 187 -0.27 14.36 17.13
N ASP A 188 -0.51 13.11 16.73
CA ASP A 188 0.53 12.24 16.17
C ASP A 188 0.99 12.73 14.78
N ILE A 189 0.06 13.22 13.96
CA ILE A 189 0.38 13.86 12.66
C ILE A 189 1.28 15.07 12.90
N GLN A 190 0.93 15.94 13.86
CA GLN A 190 1.74 17.11 14.19
C GLN A 190 3.12 16.72 14.72
N ALA A 191 3.20 15.72 15.60
CA ALA A 191 4.47 15.25 16.14
C ALA A 191 5.38 14.63 15.06
N THR A 192 4.79 13.92 14.09
CA THR A 192 5.53 13.20 13.05
C THR A 192 5.96 14.10 11.89
N LEU A 193 5.05 14.94 11.40
CA LEU A 193 5.26 15.75 10.20
C LEU A 193 5.58 17.22 10.50
N GLY A 194 5.40 17.68 11.73
CA GLY A 194 5.60 19.09 12.08
C GLY A 194 4.59 20.05 11.45
N ILE A 195 3.44 19.53 10.99
CA ILE A 195 2.38 20.31 10.33
C ILE A 195 1.05 20.21 11.07
N ASN A 196 0.15 21.16 10.80
CA ASN A 196 -1.25 21.08 11.19
C ASN A 196 -2.12 21.25 9.93
N PRO A 197 -2.80 20.18 9.46
CA PRO A 197 -3.62 20.24 8.24
C PRO A 197 -4.79 21.23 8.31
N GLY A 198 -5.18 21.67 9.52
CA GLY A 198 -6.36 22.51 9.70
C GLY A 198 -7.67 21.72 9.49
N ASN A 199 -8.80 22.42 9.60
CA ASN A 199 -10.14 21.83 9.60
C ASN A 199 -10.78 21.69 8.21
N LYS A 200 -10.17 22.29 7.18
CA LYS A 200 -10.66 22.21 5.79
C LYS A 200 -10.14 20.99 5.04
N ILE A 201 -9.14 20.32 5.59
CA ILE A 201 -8.52 19.14 5.00
C ILE A 201 -9.11 17.90 5.66
N GLN A 202 -9.69 17.03 4.85
CA GLN A 202 -10.04 15.69 5.27
C GLN A 202 -8.76 14.87 5.38
N SER A 203 -8.59 14.13 6.46
CA SER A 203 -7.39 13.31 6.66
C SER A 203 -7.68 11.92 7.19
N VAL A 204 -6.81 11.00 6.82
CA VAL A 204 -6.66 9.69 7.46
C VAL A 204 -5.18 9.37 7.51
N ALA A 205 -4.73 8.85 8.64
CA ALA A 205 -3.34 8.50 8.83
C ALA A 205 -3.23 7.27 9.73
N TYR A 206 -2.27 6.42 9.44
CA TYR A 206 -1.95 5.26 10.26
C TYR A 206 -0.46 4.94 10.22
N ALA A 207 -0.02 4.27 11.27
CA ALA A 207 1.33 3.74 11.41
C ALA A 207 1.30 2.22 11.36
N THR A 208 2.36 1.65 10.79
CA THR A 208 2.68 0.24 10.89
C THR A 208 4.02 0.07 11.60
N GLN A 209 4.05 -0.75 12.65
CA GLN A 209 5.29 -1.19 13.29
C GLN A 209 5.46 -2.67 13.00
N ASN A 210 6.59 -3.01 12.39
CA ASN A 210 6.85 -4.33 11.86
C ASN A 210 8.11 -4.86 12.52
N LYS A 211 8.03 -6.04 13.13
CA LYS A 211 9.16 -6.68 13.80
C LYS A 211 9.39 -8.05 13.23
N ILE A 212 10.66 -8.40 13.03
CA ILE A 212 11.07 -9.77 12.74
C ILE A 212 12.02 -10.24 13.83
N THR A 213 11.79 -11.46 14.34
CA THR A 213 12.62 -12.08 15.37
C THR A 213 13.20 -13.37 14.83
N ASN A 214 14.52 -13.56 14.97
CA ASN A 214 15.18 -14.77 14.55
C ASN A 214 14.84 -15.92 15.51
N LEU A 215 14.16 -16.95 15.01
CA LEU A 215 13.79 -18.16 15.77
C LEU A 215 14.71 -19.36 15.47
N ASN A 216 15.72 -19.18 14.63
CA ASN A 216 16.76 -20.20 14.45
C ASN A 216 17.58 -20.36 15.73
N ASP A 217 18.27 -21.50 15.83
CA ASP A 217 19.35 -21.75 16.78
C ASP A 217 20.72 -21.22 16.28
N TYR A 218 20.74 -20.52 15.14
CA TYR A 218 21.93 -19.91 14.55
C TYR A 218 21.69 -18.46 14.12
N ALA A 219 22.77 -17.68 14.05
CA ALA A 219 22.72 -16.27 13.66
C ALA A 219 22.60 -16.09 12.14
N TRP A 220 21.89 -15.05 11.71
CA TRP A 220 21.89 -14.63 10.30
C TRP A 220 23.12 -13.77 10.04
N THR A 221 24.04 -14.27 9.21
CA THR A 221 25.33 -13.65 8.88
C THR A 221 25.49 -13.50 7.36
N LYS A 222 26.65 -13.00 6.92
CA LYS A 222 26.98 -12.93 5.48
C LYS A 222 27.12 -14.31 4.84
N GLU A 223 27.50 -15.30 5.64
CA GLU A 223 27.73 -16.69 5.21
C GLU A 223 26.41 -17.46 5.12
N THR A 224 25.49 -17.26 6.09
CA THR A 224 24.17 -17.88 6.05
C THR A 224 23.21 -17.15 5.11
N GLY A 225 23.52 -15.89 4.80
CA GLY A 225 22.57 -14.95 4.21
C GLY A 225 21.62 -14.38 5.27
N THR A 226 20.94 -13.31 4.89
CA THR A 226 20.02 -12.55 5.76
C THR A 226 18.87 -11.97 4.94
N ILE A 227 17.87 -11.43 5.63
CA ILE A 227 16.67 -10.81 5.09
C ILE A 227 16.53 -9.37 5.57
N CYS A 228 15.56 -8.63 5.03
CA CYS A 228 15.13 -7.33 5.55
C CYS A 228 13.60 -7.25 5.56
N ILE A 229 13.04 -6.33 6.35
CA ILE A 229 11.64 -5.94 6.22
C ILE A 229 11.52 -5.01 5.02
N TRP A 230 10.53 -5.23 4.17
CA TRP A 230 10.25 -4.37 3.03
C TRP A 230 8.77 -4.00 3.03
N MET A 231 8.50 -2.70 3.14
CA MET A 231 7.15 -2.15 3.11
C MET A 231 6.85 -1.66 1.71
N LEU A 232 5.74 -2.11 1.13
CA LEU A 232 5.28 -1.67 -0.17
C LEU A 232 3.88 -1.08 0.01
N ASP A 233 3.67 0.14 -0.44
CA ASP A 233 2.37 0.78 -0.39
C ASP A 233 1.79 0.90 -1.79
N MET A 234 0.65 0.27 -2.07
CA MET A 234 0.03 0.36 -3.39
C MET A 234 -1.09 1.39 -3.39
N PHE A 235 -0.90 2.47 -4.14
CA PHE A 235 -1.89 3.53 -4.31
C PHE A 235 -2.46 3.54 -5.73
N ASN A 236 -3.67 4.08 -5.87
CA ASN A 236 -4.29 4.29 -7.17
C ASN A 236 -3.54 5.39 -7.95
N THR A 237 -3.25 5.13 -9.23
CA THR A 237 -2.67 6.11 -10.15
C THR A 237 -3.72 7.13 -10.62
N ALA A 238 -3.25 8.26 -11.12
CA ALA A 238 -4.05 9.22 -11.86
C ALA A 238 -3.27 9.77 -13.06
N PRO A 239 -3.93 10.23 -14.14
CA PRO A 239 -3.26 10.76 -15.33
C PRO A 239 -2.19 11.83 -15.04
N HIS A 240 -2.39 12.63 -13.99
CA HIS A 240 -1.51 13.72 -13.59
C HIS A 240 -0.81 13.50 -12.24
N SER A 241 -0.83 12.28 -11.70
CA SER A 241 -0.19 12.01 -10.40
C SER A 241 1.33 12.05 -10.49
N LEU A 242 1.95 12.69 -9.50
CA LEU A 242 3.39 12.83 -9.38
C LEU A 242 3.86 12.36 -8.02
N THR A 243 4.85 11.46 -8.03
CA THR A 243 5.59 11.11 -6.82
C THR A 243 6.74 12.09 -6.60
N ILE A 244 6.84 12.58 -5.38
CA ILE A 244 7.72 13.67 -4.94
C ILE A 244 8.66 13.08 -3.88
N VAL A 245 9.97 13.08 -4.15
CA VAL A 245 10.95 12.48 -3.26
C VAL A 245 12.05 13.52 -2.96
N PRO A 246 12.01 14.18 -1.79
CA PRO A 246 13.09 15.08 -1.39
C PRO A 246 14.33 14.26 -0.99
N PHE A 247 15.52 14.76 -1.30
CA PHE A 247 16.77 14.07 -1.01
C PHE A 247 17.83 15.00 -0.42
N LYS A 248 18.83 14.42 0.24
CA LYS A 248 19.99 15.14 0.75
C LYS A 248 20.94 15.47 -0.41
N THR A 249 21.13 16.76 -0.66
CA THR A 249 22.09 17.27 -1.65
C THR A 249 23.51 17.19 -1.08
N GLY A 250 24.52 17.08 -1.95
CA GLY A 250 25.92 16.94 -1.56
C GLY A 250 26.69 16.03 -2.51
N ASP A 251 28.00 15.90 -2.28
CA ASP A 251 28.94 15.15 -3.12
C ASP A 251 28.51 13.69 -3.27
N GLU A 252 28.52 13.20 -4.50
CA GLU A 252 28.24 11.82 -4.85
C GLU A 252 29.23 10.83 -4.20
N LYS A 253 30.48 11.23 -3.99
CA LYS A 253 31.48 10.38 -3.33
C LYS A 253 31.16 10.12 -1.86
N GLU A 254 30.45 11.05 -1.21
CA GLU A 254 30.10 10.96 0.22
C GLU A 254 28.72 10.32 0.42
N LEU A 255 27.76 10.66 -0.44
CA LEU A 255 26.35 10.29 -0.28
C LEU A 255 25.88 9.22 -1.28
N GLY A 256 26.73 8.80 -2.21
CA GLY A 256 26.35 7.95 -3.34
C GLY A 256 25.57 8.71 -4.41
N LYS A 257 25.25 8.02 -5.52
CA LYS A 257 24.39 8.57 -6.59
C LYS A 257 23.06 9.06 -6.03
N ILE A 258 22.45 10.05 -6.68
CA ILE A 258 21.18 10.65 -6.22
C ILE A 258 20.08 9.59 -6.14
N ALA A 259 19.96 8.76 -7.18
CA ALA A 259 18.99 7.68 -7.24
C ALA A 259 19.46 6.56 -8.19
N THR A 260 18.93 5.37 -7.97
CA THR A 260 18.92 4.27 -8.94
C THR A 260 17.71 4.45 -9.87
N THR A 261 17.94 4.45 -11.18
CA THR A 261 16.94 4.79 -12.19
C THR A 261 16.84 3.73 -13.29
N ASP A 262 17.52 2.59 -13.14
CA ASP A 262 17.75 1.60 -14.19
C ASP A 262 17.20 0.20 -13.87
N TYR A 263 16.39 0.04 -12.81
CA TYR A 263 15.81 -1.25 -12.38
C TYR A 263 15.11 -2.02 -13.51
N PHE A 264 14.43 -1.32 -14.43
CA PHE A 264 13.72 -1.90 -15.59
C PHE A 264 14.19 -1.25 -16.90
N GLY A 265 15.46 -0.84 -16.95
CA GLY A 265 15.96 0.14 -17.91
C GLY A 265 15.84 1.57 -17.37
N GLU A 266 16.60 2.49 -17.98
CA GLU A 266 16.71 3.88 -17.54
C GLU A 266 15.35 4.59 -17.60
N ILE A 267 14.96 5.29 -16.52
CA ILE A 267 13.73 6.09 -16.52
C ILE A 267 13.84 7.21 -17.57
N PRO A 268 12.88 7.33 -18.50
CA PRO A 268 12.92 8.39 -19.51
C PRO A 268 12.92 9.80 -18.91
N ALA A 269 13.67 10.72 -19.51
CA ALA A 269 13.90 12.09 -19.00
C ALA A 269 12.62 12.96 -18.98
N GLU A 270 11.59 12.59 -19.72
CA GLU A 270 10.25 13.18 -19.70
C GLU A 270 9.34 12.65 -18.59
N ARG A 271 9.83 11.68 -17.80
CA ARG A 271 9.13 11.05 -16.67
C ARG A 271 9.81 11.26 -15.32
N LEU A 272 11.10 11.61 -15.32
CA LEU A 272 11.86 11.94 -14.12
C LEU A 272 12.49 13.34 -14.23
N LYS A 273 12.23 14.22 -13.25
CA LYS A 273 12.89 15.52 -13.11
C LYS A 273 13.53 15.67 -11.74
N ILE A 274 14.67 16.36 -11.71
CA ILE A 274 15.37 16.73 -10.49
C ILE A 274 15.42 18.25 -10.45
N LYS A 275 14.91 18.85 -9.37
CA LYS A 275 14.93 20.29 -9.16
C LYS A 275 15.06 20.59 -7.67
N ASP A 276 16.01 21.47 -7.31
CA ASP A 276 16.15 22.03 -5.97
C ASP A 276 16.17 21.00 -4.81
N GLY A 277 16.81 19.85 -5.02
CA GLY A 277 16.89 18.79 -4.00
C GLY A 277 15.64 17.91 -3.90
N VAL A 278 14.78 17.92 -4.92
CA VAL A 278 13.56 17.11 -5.03
C VAL A 278 13.55 16.36 -6.37
N LEU A 279 13.20 15.07 -6.31
CA LEU A 279 12.90 14.23 -7.47
C LEU A 279 11.40 14.20 -7.69
N PHE A 280 11.00 14.31 -8.96
CA PHE A 280 9.62 14.19 -9.40
C PHE A 280 9.52 13.07 -10.42
N LEU A 281 8.68 12.08 -10.13
CA LEU A 281 8.44 10.92 -10.97
C LEU A 281 6.97 10.89 -11.42
N LYS A 282 6.72 10.78 -12.72
CA LYS A 282 5.37 10.51 -13.24
C LYS A 282 4.91 9.10 -12.86
N THR A 283 3.86 9.03 -12.04
CA THR A 283 3.26 7.79 -11.54
C THR A 283 1.83 7.60 -12.07
N ASP A 284 1.68 7.74 -13.39
CA ASP A 284 0.40 7.77 -14.12
C ASP A 284 -0.12 6.40 -14.58
N GLY A 285 0.59 5.32 -14.27
CA GLY A 285 0.22 3.97 -14.71
C GLY A 285 0.60 3.60 -16.16
N LYS A 286 1.37 4.44 -16.87
CA LYS A 286 1.60 4.29 -18.33
C LYS A 286 2.99 3.80 -18.74
N CYS A 287 3.91 3.65 -17.81
CA CYS A 287 5.29 3.26 -18.10
C CYS A 287 5.88 2.55 -16.90
N ARG A 288 6.25 1.28 -17.04
CA ARG A 288 6.90 0.54 -15.97
C ARG A 288 8.27 1.16 -15.68
N ASN A 289 8.45 1.70 -14.48
CA ASN A 289 9.73 2.24 -14.03
C ASN A 289 9.83 2.19 -12.51
N LYS A 290 11.07 2.19 -12.00
CA LYS A 290 11.33 2.18 -10.57
C LYS A 290 12.50 3.07 -10.24
N LEU A 291 12.26 3.98 -9.31
CA LEU A 291 13.25 4.79 -8.64
C LEU A 291 13.72 4.07 -7.38
N GLY A 292 15.01 4.12 -7.07
CA GLY A 292 15.55 3.72 -5.77
C GLY A 292 16.44 4.79 -5.18
N MET A 293 16.47 4.90 -3.86
CA MET A 293 17.30 5.85 -3.14
C MET A 293 17.91 5.22 -1.90
N ASN A 294 19.24 5.36 -1.79
CA ASN A 294 20.01 4.83 -0.67
C ASN A 294 19.73 5.59 0.65
N ALA A 295 20.11 4.98 1.77
CA ALA A 295 19.89 5.52 3.12
C ALA A 295 20.63 6.86 3.40
N MET A 296 21.74 7.11 2.71
CA MET A 296 22.49 8.36 2.82
C MET A 296 21.77 9.51 2.12
N ARG A 297 21.10 9.27 0.99
CA ARG A 297 20.36 10.27 0.21
C ARG A 297 18.94 10.52 0.70
N THR A 298 18.23 9.48 1.15
CA THR A 298 16.83 9.64 1.56
C THR A 298 16.66 10.56 2.77
N LYS A 299 15.58 11.34 2.75
CA LYS A 299 15.08 12.07 3.93
C LYS A 299 14.03 11.28 4.71
N ALA A 300 13.83 10.00 4.36
CA ALA A 300 12.87 9.10 4.99
C ALA A 300 11.40 9.56 4.87
N ILE A 301 11.10 10.29 3.80
CA ILE A 301 9.79 10.81 3.46
C ILE A 301 9.62 10.81 1.94
N ALA A 302 8.42 10.50 1.47
CA ALA A 302 8.00 10.69 0.09
C ALA A 302 6.55 11.14 0.04
N GLY A 303 6.18 11.82 -1.05
CA GLY A 303 4.83 12.26 -1.32
C GLY A 303 4.32 11.77 -2.66
N ASN A 304 3.01 11.72 -2.83
CA ASN A 304 2.35 11.63 -4.11
C ASN A 304 1.21 12.64 -4.15
N TYR A 305 1.18 13.51 -5.15
CA TYR A 305 0.08 14.42 -5.37
C TYR A 305 -0.73 13.98 -6.59
N ASP A 306 -2.02 13.79 -6.39
CA ASP A 306 -3.02 13.56 -7.43
C ASP A 306 -3.90 14.82 -7.58
N PRO A 307 -3.70 15.61 -8.65
CA PRO A 307 -4.49 16.81 -8.91
C PRO A 307 -5.99 16.53 -9.16
N ASP A 308 -6.33 15.37 -9.71
CA ASP A 308 -7.70 15.07 -10.14
C ASP A 308 -8.59 14.77 -8.93
N SER A 309 -8.02 14.17 -7.88
CA SER A 309 -8.69 13.97 -6.59
C SER A 309 -8.32 14.99 -5.52
N LYS A 310 -7.43 15.94 -5.83
CA LYS A 310 -6.82 16.88 -4.88
C LYS A 310 -6.35 16.17 -3.61
N ARG A 311 -5.63 15.07 -3.80
CA ARG A 311 -5.14 14.20 -2.74
C ARG A 311 -3.63 14.30 -2.67
N LEU A 312 -3.14 14.61 -1.48
CA LEU A 312 -1.75 14.48 -1.11
C LEU A 312 -1.58 13.25 -0.22
N THR A 313 -0.87 12.24 -0.72
CA THR A 313 -0.41 11.08 0.05
C THR A 313 1.02 11.34 0.50
N ILE A 314 1.33 11.06 1.76
CA ILE A 314 2.68 11.16 2.32
C ILE A 314 3.01 9.85 3.01
N THR A 315 4.23 9.37 2.83
CA THR A 315 4.77 8.25 3.59
C THR A 315 6.02 8.68 4.33
N THR A 316 6.21 8.14 5.53
CA THR A 316 7.44 8.32 6.34
C THR A 316 7.85 6.99 6.93
N PHE A 317 9.14 6.78 7.15
CA PHE A 317 9.65 5.50 7.62
C PHE A 317 10.96 5.66 8.38
N ASP A 318 11.40 4.60 9.06
CA ASP A 318 12.71 4.57 9.70
C ASP A 318 13.83 4.42 8.68
N THR A 319 14.95 5.11 8.88
CA THR A 319 16.17 4.88 8.09
C THR A 319 17.39 4.93 8.99
N ASP A 320 18.36 4.06 8.71
CA ASP A 320 19.68 4.11 9.33
C ASP A 320 20.72 4.42 8.24
N LYS A 321 21.27 5.63 8.29
CA LYS A 321 22.30 6.07 7.33
C LYS A 321 23.55 5.19 7.35
N ASN A 322 23.83 4.52 8.47
CA ASN A 322 24.97 3.62 8.63
C ASN A 322 24.57 2.15 8.43
N GLY A 323 23.28 1.88 8.18
CA GLY A 323 22.74 0.55 7.99
C GLY A 323 23.21 -0.07 6.67
N ILE A 324 23.23 -1.39 6.63
CA ILE A 324 23.47 -2.16 5.40
C ILE A 324 22.12 -2.47 4.78
N TYR A 325 21.91 -2.14 3.51
CA TYR A 325 20.65 -2.36 2.81
C TYR A 325 20.80 -3.44 1.75
N LEU A 326 19.83 -4.33 1.65
CA LEU A 326 19.92 -5.48 0.74
C LEU A 326 19.56 -5.05 -0.70
N ASN A 327 20.36 -5.50 -1.66
CA ASN A 327 20.06 -5.31 -3.07
C ASN A 327 18.88 -6.22 -3.47
N GLN A 328 17.87 -5.64 -4.13
CA GLN A 328 16.64 -6.34 -4.51
C GLN A 328 16.68 -6.89 -5.95
N GLU A 329 17.67 -6.51 -6.75
CA GLU A 329 17.75 -6.85 -8.17
C GLU A 329 17.95 -8.35 -8.40
N TRP A 330 17.40 -8.84 -9.51
CA TRP A 330 17.53 -10.23 -9.97
C TRP A 330 18.91 -10.45 -10.61
N ASN A 331 19.95 -10.29 -9.81
CA ASN A 331 21.33 -10.43 -10.25
C ASN A 331 22.20 -10.98 -9.11
N PRO A 332 22.53 -12.29 -9.11
CA PRO A 332 23.34 -12.90 -8.06
C PRO A 332 24.82 -12.47 -8.08
N ASP A 333 25.29 -11.82 -9.14
CA ASP A 333 26.68 -11.34 -9.25
C ASP A 333 26.88 -9.95 -8.61
N LYS A 334 25.79 -9.18 -8.45
CA LYS A 334 25.83 -7.89 -7.75
C LYS A 334 26.05 -8.07 -6.26
N ASN A 335 26.62 -7.05 -5.62
CA ASN A 335 26.83 -7.05 -4.18
C ASN A 335 25.47 -7.04 -3.45
N PRO A 336 25.11 -8.11 -2.71
CA PRO A 336 23.80 -8.22 -2.08
C PRO A 336 23.60 -7.25 -0.91
N LEU A 337 24.67 -6.59 -0.45
CA LEU A 337 24.68 -5.69 0.72
C LEU A 337 24.68 -4.20 0.33
N ILE A 338 24.42 -3.88 -0.93
CA ILE A 338 24.29 -2.51 -1.43
C ILE A 338 22.95 -2.37 -2.14
N GLY A 339 21.95 -1.91 -1.40
CA GLY A 339 20.61 -1.65 -1.88
C GLY A 339 20.08 -0.27 -1.52
N ASP A 340 18.85 -0.03 -1.93
CA ASP A 340 18.12 1.20 -1.66
C ASP A 340 17.25 1.06 -0.40
N ALA A 341 17.04 2.18 0.29
CA ALA A 341 16.20 2.26 1.49
C ALA A 341 14.77 2.75 1.17
N LEU A 342 14.62 3.50 0.07
CA LEU A 342 13.36 3.99 -0.46
C LEU A 342 13.26 3.58 -1.92
N ASN A 343 12.07 3.18 -2.35
CA ASN A 343 11.77 3.07 -3.76
C ASN A 343 10.44 3.75 -4.09
N ALA A 344 10.30 4.14 -5.35
CA ALA A 344 9.02 4.52 -5.93
C ALA A 344 8.83 3.77 -7.24
N TYR A 345 7.68 3.12 -7.41
CA TYR A 345 7.36 2.32 -8.58
C TYR A 345 6.15 2.90 -9.30
N ASN A 346 6.20 2.89 -10.63
CA ASN A 346 5.03 3.12 -11.47
C ASN A 346 4.73 1.83 -12.22
N ASP A 347 3.57 1.24 -11.99
CA ASP A 347 3.13 0.08 -12.75
C ASP A 347 2.67 0.52 -14.14
N GLY A 348 3.24 -0.05 -15.18
CA GLY A 348 2.85 0.23 -16.56
C GLY A 348 2.91 -1.03 -17.41
N PRO A 349 2.45 -0.96 -18.66
CA PRO A 349 2.44 -2.12 -19.54
C PRO A 349 3.84 -2.74 -19.69
N LEU A 350 3.90 -4.06 -19.71
CA LEU A 350 5.06 -4.84 -20.13
C LEU A 350 5.24 -4.77 -21.67
N GLU A 351 6.33 -5.35 -22.17
CA GLU A 351 6.61 -5.38 -23.62
C GLU A 351 5.51 -6.06 -24.44
N ASP A 352 4.81 -7.05 -23.85
CA ASP A 352 3.67 -7.74 -24.45
C ASP A 352 2.34 -6.98 -24.31
N GLY A 353 2.36 -5.81 -23.66
CA GLY A 353 1.19 -4.96 -23.41
C GLY A 353 0.36 -5.36 -22.20
N SER A 354 0.68 -6.47 -21.53
CA SER A 354 -0.01 -6.86 -20.29
C SER A 354 0.37 -5.92 -19.14
N ILE A 355 -0.54 -5.76 -18.18
CA ILE A 355 -0.32 -4.94 -16.97
C ILE A 355 -1.01 -5.60 -15.79
N MET A 356 -0.36 -5.59 -14.62
CA MET A 356 -0.95 -6.12 -13.38
C MET A 356 -1.97 -5.16 -12.81
N GLY A 357 -1.62 -3.88 -12.78
CA GLY A 357 -2.37 -2.76 -12.25
C GLY A 357 -3.27 -2.07 -13.29
N PRO A 358 -3.25 -0.73 -13.37
CA PRO A 358 -2.18 0.15 -12.89
C PRO A 358 -2.28 0.55 -11.41
N PHE A 359 -1.13 0.65 -10.76
CA PHE A 359 -0.94 1.22 -9.42
C PHE A 359 0.41 1.96 -9.38
N LEU A 360 0.62 2.76 -8.34
CA LEU A 360 1.95 3.27 -8.00
C LEU A 360 2.33 2.75 -6.64
N GLU A 361 3.64 2.68 -6.38
CA GLU A 361 4.14 2.34 -5.06
C GLU A 361 5.10 3.37 -4.50
N VAL A 362 5.02 3.50 -3.19
CA VAL A 362 6.09 4.06 -2.38
C VAL A 362 6.51 2.98 -1.40
N GLU A 363 7.79 2.69 -1.37
CA GLU A 363 8.33 1.56 -0.65
C GLU A 363 9.44 2.00 0.29
N SER A 364 9.63 1.25 1.37
CA SER A 364 10.77 1.43 2.27
C SER A 364 11.32 0.09 2.75
N ALA A 365 12.63 -0.03 2.87
CA ALA A 365 13.27 -1.20 3.44
C ALA A 365 13.90 -0.88 4.81
N SER A 366 13.94 -1.87 5.69
CA SER A 366 14.81 -1.85 6.86
C SER A 366 16.27 -2.15 6.45
N PRO A 367 17.24 -1.90 7.33
CA PRO A 367 18.55 -2.54 7.22
C PRO A 367 18.45 -4.07 7.18
N ALA A 368 19.51 -4.71 6.71
CA ALA A 368 19.71 -6.15 6.72
C ALA A 368 19.69 -6.70 8.15
N ALA A 369 18.93 -7.75 8.38
CA ALA A 369 18.68 -8.33 9.69
C ALA A 369 19.80 -9.30 10.09
N PHE A 370 20.99 -8.80 10.41
CA PHE A 370 22.06 -9.64 10.95
C PHE A 370 21.79 -9.96 12.43
N LEU A 371 20.84 -10.87 12.69
CA LEU A 371 20.28 -11.18 14.00
C LEU A 371 20.84 -12.49 14.58
N ASN A 372 21.27 -12.47 15.83
CA ASN A 372 21.50 -13.68 16.64
C ASN A 372 20.16 -14.37 16.99
N PRO A 373 20.18 -15.64 17.44
CA PRO A 373 18.98 -16.31 17.97
C PRO A 373 18.25 -15.47 19.02
N GLY A 374 16.95 -15.25 18.81
CA GLY A 374 16.08 -14.48 19.69
C GLY A 374 16.21 -12.95 19.56
N GLU A 375 17.12 -12.43 18.72
CA GLU A 375 17.19 -10.99 18.44
C GLU A 375 16.10 -10.55 17.47
N THR A 376 15.74 -9.28 17.57
CA THR A 376 14.65 -8.65 16.83
C THR A 376 15.13 -7.42 16.07
N LEU A 377 14.68 -7.26 14.83
CA LEU A 377 14.74 -6.00 14.07
C LEU A 377 13.33 -5.39 13.99
N GLN A 378 13.23 -4.06 14.07
CA GLN A 378 11.98 -3.32 13.88
C GLN A 378 12.10 -2.32 12.73
N HIS A 379 11.00 -2.10 12.00
CA HIS A 379 10.85 -1.06 10.99
C HIS A 379 9.47 -0.39 11.08
N ASN A 380 9.44 0.91 11.31
CA ASN A 380 8.23 1.72 11.29
C ASN A 380 7.99 2.34 9.91
N HIS A 381 6.73 2.37 9.51
CA HIS A 381 6.28 3.01 8.28
C HIS A 381 4.88 3.62 8.50
N ASN A 382 4.70 4.88 8.14
CA ASN A 382 3.45 5.61 8.32
C ASN A 382 2.94 6.11 6.97
N VAL A 383 1.60 6.11 6.82
CA VAL A 383 0.89 6.62 5.66
C VAL A 383 -0.06 7.71 6.11
N PHE A 384 -0.08 8.82 5.36
CA PHE A 384 -0.95 9.95 5.59
C PHE A 384 -1.63 10.32 4.28
N HIS A 385 -2.94 10.54 4.33
CA HIS A 385 -3.69 11.11 3.23
C HIS A 385 -4.33 12.43 3.67
N PHE A 386 -4.18 13.45 2.84
CA PHE A 386 -4.79 14.76 2.97
C PHE A 386 -5.58 15.06 1.71
N VAL A 387 -6.87 15.35 1.85
CA VAL A 387 -7.77 15.66 0.75
C VAL A 387 -8.40 17.03 1.01
N GLY A 388 -8.22 17.97 0.09
CA GLY A 388 -8.67 19.35 0.25
C GLY A 388 -8.34 20.21 -0.95
N GLU A 389 -8.65 21.50 -0.88
CA GLU A 389 -8.32 22.43 -1.96
C GLU A 389 -6.79 22.65 -2.07
N GLU A 390 -6.30 22.91 -3.29
CA GLU A 390 -4.85 23.08 -3.54
C GLU A 390 -4.23 24.19 -2.67
N THR A 391 -5.02 25.24 -2.40
CA THR A 391 -4.61 26.35 -1.50
C THR A 391 -4.41 25.92 -0.05
N ASP A 392 -5.17 24.93 0.42
CA ASP A 392 -5.04 24.40 1.78
C ASP A 392 -3.94 23.31 1.84
N LEU A 393 -3.71 22.57 0.75
CA LEU A 393 -2.64 21.55 0.64
C LEU A 393 -1.23 22.15 0.44
N THR A 394 -1.13 23.31 -0.19
CA THR A 394 0.17 23.96 -0.51
C THR A 394 1.06 24.17 0.72
N PRO A 395 0.56 24.69 1.87
CA PRO A 395 1.37 24.79 3.09
C PRO A 395 1.97 23.47 3.56
N ILE A 396 1.30 22.34 3.31
CA ILE A 396 1.81 21.01 3.67
C ILE A 396 2.98 20.64 2.76
N THR A 397 2.84 20.80 1.43
CA THR A 397 3.92 20.45 0.49
C THR A 397 5.12 21.37 0.63
N GLU A 398 4.91 22.66 0.89
CA GLU A 398 6.01 23.60 1.15
C GLU A 398 6.77 23.22 2.43
N ALA A 399 6.07 22.88 3.51
CA ALA A 399 6.71 22.48 4.76
C ALA A 399 7.52 21.18 4.64
N LEU A 400 7.00 20.18 3.91
CA LEU A 400 7.60 18.84 3.85
C LEU A 400 8.59 18.66 2.69
N PHE A 401 8.33 19.29 1.55
CA PHE A 401 9.07 19.08 0.30
C PHE A 401 9.76 20.35 -0.20
N GLY A 402 9.44 21.52 0.36
CA GLY A 402 9.99 22.80 -0.11
C GLY A 402 9.44 23.24 -1.46
N VAL A 403 8.29 22.70 -1.89
CA VAL A 403 7.65 23.03 -3.18
C VAL A 403 6.14 23.21 -3.03
N SER A 404 5.59 24.15 -3.79
CA SER A 404 4.15 24.39 -3.86
C SER A 404 3.44 23.39 -4.79
N ILE A 405 2.12 23.23 -4.63
CA ILE A 405 1.30 22.43 -5.54
C ILE A 405 1.38 22.93 -6.99
N GLU A 406 1.44 24.25 -7.18
CA GLU A 406 1.54 24.83 -8.52
C GLU A 406 2.89 24.50 -9.18
N GLU A 407 3.97 24.47 -8.42
CA GLU A 407 5.26 24.01 -8.92
C GLU A 407 5.23 22.55 -9.30
N ILE A 408 4.66 21.68 -8.44
CA ILE A 408 4.49 20.24 -8.71
C ILE A 408 3.78 20.03 -10.05
N LYS A 409 2.66 20.72 -10.29
CA LYS A 409 1.86 20.60 -11.52
C LYS A 409 2.59 21.10 -12.78
N ARG A 410 3.60 21.95 -12.64
CA ARG A 410 4.36 22.55 -13.76
C ARG A 410 5.73 21.91 -14.01
N VAL A 411 6.06 20.83 -13.30
CA VAL A 411 7.39 20.18 -13.44
C VAL A 411 7.63 19.61 -14.84
N PHE A 412 6.59 19.14 -15.52
CA PHE A 412 6.67 18.38 -16.76
C PHE A 412 6.07 19.07 -17.98
#